data_AF-T1GTY5-F1
#
_entry.id   AF-T1GTY5-F1
#
_cell.length_a   1.000
_cell.length_b   1.000
_cell.length_c   1.000
_cell.angle_alpha   90.00
_cell.angle_beta   90.00
_cell.angle_gamma   90.00
#
_symmetry.space_group_name_H-M   'P 1'
#
loop_
_entity.id
_entity.type
_entity.pdbx_description
1 polymer ?
#
loop_
_entity_poly.entity_id
_entity_poly.type
_entity_poly.pdbx_seq_one_letter_code
_entity_poly.pdbx_strand_id
1 'polypeptide(L)'
;MSGPPPMNPNYFQQNHVRPHFGGAGKPGQPFFKPNFVNRGPYGHHNFPMTQDDFDGKRLRKSVMRKTVDYNASICKALQDRLFQRDFRDRESLQPESIYIPDLLPPPSYLDNPTNAVTTRFAHDVPVRTMVWSHNDSWMVTGDHSGYVKYWQSNMNQSKQIQAHKEPVRGI
;
A
#
# COMPACT_ATOMS: atom_id res chain seq x y z
N MET A 1 -11.48 -23.50 50.03
CA MET A 1 -12.26 -22.97 48.90
C MET A 1 -11.59 -23.42 47.62
N SER A 2 -12.28 -24.26 46.85
CA SER A 2 -11.79 -25.07 45.74
C SER A 2 -11.60 -24.27 44.45
N GLY A 3 -10.44 -24.45 43.80
CA GLY A 3 -10.17 -23.91 42.46
C GLY A 3 -10.91 -24.65 41.35
N PRO A 4 -11.01 -24.06 40.14
CA PRO A 4 -11.72 -24.65 39.01
C PRO A 4 -10.95 -25.83 38.37
N PRO A 5 -11.65 -26.82 37.78
CA PRO A 5 -11.02 -27.97 37.14
C PRO A 5 -10.49 -27.65 35.72
N PRO A 6 -9.50 -28.41 35.21
CA PRO A 6 -8.94 -28.21 33.87
C PRO A 6 -9.81 -28.86 32.77
N MET A 7 -9.97 -28.18 31.63
CA MET A 7 -10.58 -28.78 30.43
C MET A 7 -9.51 -29.41 29.53
N ASN A 8 -9.69 -30.71 29.25
CA ASN A 8 -8.86 -31.56 28.40
C ASN A 8 -9.17 -31.33 26.89
N PRO A 9 -8.18 -31.27 25.98
CA PRO A 9 -8.42 -30.95 24.57
C PRO A 9 -8.54 -32.24 23.76
N ASN A 10 -9.74 -32.57 23.25
CA ASN A 10 -9.93 -33.47 22.11
C ASN A 10 -11.41 -33.59 21.75
N TYR A 11 -11.83 -32.94 20.66
CA TYR A 11 -12.93 -33.45 19.82
C TYR A 11 -12.51 -33.35 18.36
N PHE A 12 -11.85 -34.41 17.92
CA PHE A 12 -11.74 -34.79 16.52
C PHE A 12 -13.11 -35.27 16.02
N GLN A 13 -13.47 -34.80 14.82
CA GLN A 13 -14.09 -35.56 13.72
C GLN A 13 -15.55 -36.05 13.88
N GLN A 14 -16.45 -35.61 12.99
CA GLN A 14 -17.07 -36.44 11.93
C GLN A 14 -18.28 -35.77 11.24
N ASN A 15 -18.20 -35.68 9.91
CA ASN A 15 -19.32 -35.49 8.98
C ASN A 15 -20.31 -36.67 9.07
N HIS A 16 -21.62 -36.41 9.16
CA HIS A 16 -22.65 -37.37 8.77
C HIS A 16 -23.86 -36.70 8.09
N VAL A 17 -24.11 -37.13 6.85
CA VAL A 17 -25.24 -36.85 5.95
C VAL A 17 -26.44 -37.70 6.32
N ARG A 18 -27.69 -37.18 6.25
CA ARG A 18 -28.91 -37.94 5.86
C ARG A 18 -30.00 -37.06 5.20
N PRO A 19 -30.91 -37.63 4.37
CA PRO A 19 -31.63 -36.95 3.30
C PRO A 19 -33.16 -36.86 3.49
N HIS A 20 -33.84 -36.04 2.69
CA HIS A 20 -35.29 -36.16 2.41
C HIS A 20 -35.58 -36.05 0.90
N PHE A 21 -36.19 -37.11 0.37
CA PHE A 21 -36.91 -37.20 -0.92
C PHE A 21 -38.19 -36.33 -0.84
N GLY A 22 -38.77 -35.75 -1.90
CA GLY A 22 -38.54 -35.83 -3.34
C GLY A 22 -39.52 -34.92 -4.09
N GLY A 23 -39.43 -34.88 -5.43
CA GLY A 23 -40.42 -34.23 -6.30
C GLY A 23 -39.80 -33.59 -7.55
N ALA A 24 -40.19 -34.06 -8.73
CA ALA A 24 -39.54 -33.84 -10.03
C ALA A 24 -39.98 -32.56 -10.78
N GLY A 25 -39.11 -32.03 -11.65
CA GLY A 25 -39.45 -31.08 -12.73
C GLY A 25 -38.31 -30.12 -13.12
N LYS A 26 -37.78 -30.21 -14.35
CA LYS A 26 -36.92 -29.20 -15.02
C LYS A 26 -37.72 -28.56 -16.19
N PRO A 27 -37.17 -27.63 -17.01
CA PRO A 27 -36.87 -26.21 -16.76
C PRO A 27 -37.56 -25.28 -17.80
N GLY A 28 -37.85 -24.01 -17.48
CA GLY A 28 -38.45 -23.08 -18.47
C GLY A 28 -38.22 -21.59 -18.12
N GLN A 29 -37.64 -20.85 -19.07
CA GLN A 29 -37.30 -19.42 -19.04
C GLN A 29 -38.51 -18.49 -18.76
N PRO A 30 -38.32 -17.27 -18.24
CA PRO A 30 -39.32 -16.21 -18.37
C PRO A 30 -38.91 -15.09 -19.35
N PHE A 31 -39.55 -15.14 -20.52
CA PHE A 31 -40.26 -14.11 -21.29
C PHE A 31 -39.90 -12.60 -21.15
N PHE A 32 -39.58 -12.03 -22.33
CA PHE A 32 -39.63 -10.61 -22.69
C PHE A 32 -40.91 -9.88 -22.21
N LYS A 33 -40.78 -8.60 -21.82
CA LYS A 33 -41.90 -7.63 -21.78
C LYS A 33 -41.57 -6.43 -22.69
N PRO A 34 -42.51 -5.96 -23.54
CA PRO A 34 -42.25 -4.95 -24.56
C PRO A 34 -42.47 -3.51 -24.06
N ASN A 35 -41.78 -2.58 -24.70
CA ASN A 35 -41.99 -1.13 -24.56
C ASN A 35 -43.32 -0.70 -25.19
N PHE A 36 -44.07 0.15 -24.48
CA PHE A 36 -45.11 1.00 -25.06
C PHE A 36 -44.94 2.46 -24.64
N VAL A 37 -45.37 3.32 -25.56
CA VAL A 37 -44.94 4.70 -25.83
C VAL A 37 -45.85 5.73 -25.13
N ASN A 38 -45.20 6.72 -24.52
CA ASN A 38 -45.49 8.17 -24.45
C ASN A 38 -46.95 8.70 -24.39
N ARG A 39 -47.27 9.49 -23.34
CA ARG A 39 -48.37 10.47 -23.34
C ARG A 39 -47.98 11.77 -22.60
N GLY A 40 -47.88 12.85 -23.37
CA GLY A 40 -48.61 14.10 -23.10
C GLY A 40 -47.96 15.15 -22.18
N PRO A 41 -48.10 16.45 -22.51
CA PRO A 41 -47.38 17.57 -21.89
C PRO A 41 -48.13 18.09 -20.66
N TYR A 42 -47.43 18.78 -19.75
CA TYR A 42 -47.94 19.34 -18.48
C TYR A 42 -48.08 18.33 -17.34
N GLY A 43 -46.94 17.95 -16.78
CA GLY A 43 -46.85 17.41 -15.44
C GLY A 43 -45.59 17.94 -14.80
N HIS A 44 -45.74 18.82 -13.80
CA HIS A 44 -44.67 19.19 -12.89
C HIS A 44 -44.23 17.94 -12.12
N HIS A 45 -43.34 17.17 -12.73
CA HIS A 45 -42.66 16.07 -12.06
C HIS A 45 -41.46 16.68 -11.36
N ASN A 46 -41.58 16.83 -10.04
CA ASN A 46 -40.40 16.81 -9.17
C ASN A 46 -39.72 15.46 -9.42
N PHE A 47 -38.85 15.40 -10.42
CA PHE A 47 -37.88 14.33 -10.51
C PHE A 47 -37.00 14.49 -9.26
N PRO A 48 -36.94 13.51 -8.34
CA PRO A 48 -35.81 13.50 -7.42
C PRO A 48 -34.58 13.45 -8.31
N MET A 49 -33.66 14.41 -8.19
CA MET A 49 -32.34 14.27 -8.81
C MET A 49 -31.81 12.92 -8.34
N THR A 50 -31.84 11.92 -9.21
CA THR A 50 -31.19 10.66 -8.95
C THR A 50 -29.70 10.95 -8.94
N GLN A 51 -28.99 10.41 -7.95
CA GLN A 51 -27.55 10.55 -7.77
C GLN A 51 -26.73 10.14 -9.02
N ASP A 52 -27.40 9.50 -9.98
CA ASP A 52 -26.89 9.03 -11.26
C ASP A 52 -26.74 10.14 -12.33
N ASP A 53 -27.27 11.35 -12.11
CA ASP A 53 -27.06 12.52 -13.02
C ASP A 53 -25.76 13.29 -12.75
N PHE A 54 -24.85 12.74 -11.93
CA PHE A 54 -23.61 13.40 -11.53
C PHE A 54 -22.47 13.12 -12.53
N ASP A 55 -22.23 14.04 -13.48
CA ASP A 55 -21.02 14.11 -14.33
C ASP A 55 -19.76 14.58 -13.56
N GLY A 56 -19.89 14.81 -12.25
CA GLY A 56 -18.79 15.18 -11.38
C GLY A 56 -17.86 13.98 -11.16
N LYS A 57 -16.72 13.96 -11.87
CA LYS A 57 -15.59 13.06 -11.64
C LYS A 57 -15.44 12.82 -10.14
N ARG A 58 -15.82 11.61 -9.72
CA ARG A 58 -15.95 11.19 -8.32
C ARG A 58 -14.84 11.80 -7.46
N LEU A 59 -15.23 12.71 -6.54
CA LEU A 59 -14.28 13.41 -5.69
C LEU A 59 -13.45 12.37 -4.93
N ARG A 60 -12.15 12.32 -5.19
CA ARG A 60 -11.24 11.44 -4.44
C ARG A 60 -10.94 12.13 -3.12
N LYS A 61 -11.06 11.40 -2.02
CA LYS A 61 -10.58 11.85 -0.71
C LYS A 61 -9.09 12.18 -0.82
N SER A 62 -8.66 13.24 -0.15
CA SER A 62 -7.23 13.48 0.04
C SER A 62 -6.65 12.30 0.83
N VAL A 63 -5.54 11.75 0.34
CA VAL A 63 -4.84 10.63 0.97
C VAL A 63 -3.44 11.08 1.29
N MET A 64 -3.09 11.07 2.57
CA MET A 64 -1.72 11.29 3.01
C MET A 64 -0.90 10.03 2.69
N ARG A 65 0.12 10.17 1.84
CA ARG A 65 1.01 9.06 1.48
C ARG A 65 2.20 9.03 2.44
N LYS A 66 2.57 7.83 2.89
CA LYS A 66 3.82 7.66 3.63
C LYS A 66 4.97 8.05 2.70
N THR A 67 5.83 8.93 3.18
CA THR A 67 6.90 9.54 2.41
C THR A 67 8.17 9.49 3.24
N VAL A 68 9.31 9.20 2.59
CA VAL A 68 10.61 9.39 3.22
C VAL A 68 11.06 10.81 2.90
N ASP A 69 11.44 11.58 3.90
CA ASP A 69 12.02 12.91 3.72
C ASP A 69 13.40 12.96 4.40
N TYR A 70 14.43 13.19 3.58
CA TYR A 70 15.80 13.32 4.06
C TYR A 70 16.18 14.78 4.33
N ASN A 71 15.37 15.77 3.90
CA ASN A 71 15.71 17.17 4.08
C ASN A 71 15.76 17.55 5.57
N ALA A 72 14.81 17.04 6.34
CA ALA A 72 14.76 17.26 7.79
C ALA A 72 16.07 16.80 8.48
N SER A 73 16.57 15.61 8.14
CA SER A 73 17.81 15.07 8.73
C SER A 73 19.05 15.84 8.27
N ILE A 74 19.13 16.24 6.99
CA ILE A 74 20.23 17.07 6.49
C ILE A 74 20.24 18.45 7.18
N CYS A 75 19.08 19.09 7.33
CA CYS A 75 18.95 20.36 8.05
C CYS A 75 19.42 20.22 9.50
N LYS A 76 19.00 19.15 10.19
CA LYS A 76 19.44 18.86 11.55
C LYS A 76 20.96 18.65 11.61
N ALA A 77 21.53 17.89 10.69
CA ALA A 77 22.98 17.69 10.59
C ALA A 77 23.76 18.98 10.29
N LEU A 78 23.16 19.90 9.52
CA LEU A 78 23.75 21.22 9.24
C LEU A 78 23.75 22.12 10.49
N GLN A 79 22.68 22.10 11.27
CA GLN A 79 22.58 22.83 12.54
C GLN A 79 23.59 22.30 13.56
N ASP A 80 23.64 20.98 13.69
CA ASP A 80 24.49 20.29 14.66
C ASP A 80 25.99 20.45 14.36
N ARG A 81 26.37 20.53 13.08
CA ARG A 81 27.76 20.74 12.65
C ARG A 81 28.40 22.01 13.24
N LEU A 82 27.61 23.01 13.60
CA LEU A 82 28.14 24.24 14.19
C LEU A 82 28.80 24.01 15.55
N PHE A 83 28.32 23.01 16.31
CA PHE A 83 28.75 22.76 17.69
C PHE A 83 29.21 21.32 17.96
N GLN A 84 28.95 20.38 17.06
CA GLN A 84 29.48 19.02 17.12
C GLN A 84 30.82 18.94 16.39
N ARG A 85 31.90 18.71 17.13
CA ARG A 85 33.26 18.56 16.54
C ARG A 85 33.45 17.15 15.96
N ASP A 86 32.95 16.15 16.68
CA ASP A 86 33.02 14.74 16.31
C ASP A 86 31.80 13.95 16.83
N PHE A 87 31.82 12.64 16.64
CA PHE A 87 30.72 11.73 17.02
C PHE A 87 30.46 11.67 18.53
N ARG A 88 31.40 12.11 19.39
CA ARG A 88 31.27 12.08 20.86
C ARG A 88 30.43 13.23 21.38
N ASP A 89 30.41 14.35 20.65
CA ASP A 89 29.56 15.50 20.94
C ASP A 89 28.11 15.29 20.44
N ARG A 90 27.81 14.15 19.78
CA ARG A 90 26.48 13.82 19.26
C ARG A 90 25.59 13.26 20.36
N GLU A 91 24.40 13.83 20.50
CA GLU A 91 23.36 13.33 21.39
C GLU A 91 22.92 11.90 21.01
N SER A 92 22.71 11.05 22.01
CA SER A 92 22.23 9.69 21.80
C SER A 92 20.74 9.70 21.43
N LEU A 93 20.42 9.16 20.25
CA LEU A 93 19.04 9.00 19.79
C LEU A 93 18.33 7.94 20.63
N GLN A 94 17.29 8.33 21.37
CA GLN A 94 16.51 7.39 22.16
C GLN A 94 15.56 6.57 21.27
N PRO A 95 15.24 5.32 21.64
CA PRO A 95 14.44 4.40 20.81
C PRO A 95 12.93 4.70 20.88
N GLU A 96 12.54 5.96 20.79
CA GLU A 96 11.15 6.42 20.88
C GLU A 96 10.80 7.29 19.67
N SER A 97 9.55 7.22 19.19
CA SER A 97 9.13 7.90 17.96
C SER A 97 9.19 9.43 18.05
N ILE A 98 9.19 9.99 19.26
CA ILE A 98 9.30 11.43 19.48
C ILE A 98 10.66 11.99 19.02
N TYR A 99 11.69 11.15 18.95
CA TYR A 99 13.04 11.55 18.56
C TYR A 99 13.30 11.46 17.05
N ILE A 100 12.29 11.10 16.24
CA ILE A 100 12.42 11.10 14.77
C ILE A 100 13.01 12.42 14.20
N PRO A 101 12.66 13.62 14.71
CA PRO A 101 13.24 14.89 14.24
C PRO A 101 14.75 15.01 14.48
N ASP A 102 15.32 14.28 15.44
CA ASP A 102 16.74 14.31 15.77
C ASP A 102 17.55 13.26 14.98
N LEU A 103 16.90 12.49 14.11
CA LEU A 103 17.56 11.51 13.26
C LEU A 103 18.47 12.22 12.24
N LEU A 104 19.76 11.90 12.26
CA LEU A 104 20.73 12.41 11.29
C LEU A 104 20.84 11.49 10.05
N PRO A 105 21.37 11.95 8.92
CA PRO A 105 21.58 11.09 7.76
C PRO A 105 22.75 10.11 8.01
N PRO A 106 22.86 9.00 7.26
CA PRO A 106 23.91 8.00 7.43
C PRO A 106 25.35 8.54 7.50
N PRO A 107 25.76 9.55 6.70
CA PRO A 107 27.10 10.13 6.81
C PRO A 107 27.43 10.76 8.17
N SER A 108 26.43 11.04 9.02
CA SER A 108 26.63 11.55 10.37
C SER A 108 26.89 10.44 11.41
N TYR A 109 26.79 9.16 11.03
CA TYR A 109 27.05 8.01 11.89
C TYR A 109 28.13 7.09 11.32
N LEU A 110 29.29 7.64 10.96
CA LEU A 110 30.44 6.86 10.48
C LEU A 110 30.95 5.86 11.53
N ASP A 111 30.68 6.14 12.80
CA ASP A 111 30.97 5.28 13.96
C ASP A 111 30.03 4.09 14.10
N ASN A 112 28.80 4.19 13.59
CA ASN A 112 27.76 3.16 13.71
C ASN A 112 26.96 3.03 12.40
N PRO A 113 27.41 2.16 11.48
CA PRO A 113 26.77 1.99 10.16
C PRO A 113 25.40 1.30 10.22
N THR A 114 24.97 0.82 11.38
CA THR A 114 23.69 0.11 11.56
C THR A 114 22.48 0.97 11.19
N ASN A 115 22.61 2.30 11.27
CA ASN A 115 21.54 3.23 10.92
C ASN A 115 21.12 3.19 9.44
N ALA A 116 21.98 2.67 8.55
CA ALA A 116 21.74 2.60 7.11
C ALA A 116 20.99 1.32 6.69
N VAL A 117 20.59 0.48 7.65
CA VAL A 117 19.81 -0.73 7.39
C VAL A 117 18.40 -0.33 6.95
N THR A 118 18.07 -0.61 5.69
CA THR A 118 16.75 -0.34 5.13
C THR A 118 15.80 -1.51 5.39
N THR A 119 14.54 -1.22 5.78
CA THR A 119 13.55 -2.25 6.16
C THR A 119 12.37 -2.36 5.19
N ARG A 120 12.37 -1.59 4.11
CA ARG A 120 11.23 -1.53 3.19
C ARG A 120 11.25 -2.66 2.18
N PHE A 121 10.18 -3.46 2.16
CA PHE A 121 9.89 -4.45 1.12
C PHE A 121 9.05 -3.81 -0.01
N ALA A 122 9.52 -3.90 -1.27
CA ALA A 122 8.98 -3.15 -2.40
C ALA A 122 8.55 -3.99 -3.63
N HIS A 123 8.96 -5.25 -3.69
CA HIS A 123 8.69 -6.17 -4.79
C HIS A 123 8.33 -7.54 -4.24
N ASP A 124 7.31 -8.18 -4.80
CA ASP A 124 6.88 -9.53 -4.39
C ASP A 124 7.82 -10.62 -4.93
N VAL A 125 8.63 -10.28 -5.94
CA VAL A 125 9.65 -11.14 -6.56
C VAL A 125 11.04 -10.52 -6.42
N PRO A 126 12.13 -11.29 -6.57
CA PRO A 126 13.48 -10.77 -6.42
C PRO A 126 13.79 -9.61 -7.38
N VAL A 127 14.30 -8.51 -6.82
CA VAL A 127 14.88 -7.41 -7.59
C VAL A 127 16.24 -7.85 -8.11
N ARG A 128 16.49 -7.63 -9.41
CA ARG A 128 17.73 -8.05 -10.07
C ARG A 128 18.67 -6.90 -10.37
N THR A 129 18.12 -5.71 -10.58
CA THR A 129 18.89 -4.50 -10.87
C THR A 129 18.16 -3.28 -10.31
N MET A 130 18.92 -2.29 -9.86
CA MET A 130 18.41 -0.98 -9.50
C MET A 130 19.44 0.09 -9.81
N VAL A 131 18.97 1.28 -10.18
CA VAL A 131 19.82 2.45 -10.39
C VAL A 131 19.09 3.73 -10.01
N TRP A 132 19.80 4.63 -9.35
CA TRP A 132 19.36 6.01 -9.14
C TRP A 132 19.77 6.86 -10.34
N SER A 133 18.91 7.77 -10.76
CA SER A 133 19.27 8.79 -11.74
C SER A 133 20.34 9.70 -11.15
N HIS A 134 21.24 10.21 -11.98
CA HIS A 134 22.37 11.05 -11.53
C HIS A 134 21.95 12.37 -10.87
N ASN A 135 20.70 12.77 -11.05
CA ASN A 135 20.08 13.94 -10.43
C ASN A 135 19.17 13.59 -9.25
N ASP A 136 19.24 12.36 -8.75
CA ASP A 136 18.54 11.80 -7.58
C ASP A 136 17.00 11.90 -7.62
N SER A 137 16.43 12.26 -8.77
CA SER A 137 14.99 12.49 -8.91
C SER A 137 14.21 11.19 -9.04
N TRP A 138 14.85 10.14 -9.56
CA TRP A 138 14.23 8.86 -9.84
C TRP A 138 15.14 7.70 -9.43
N MET A 139 14.54 6.65 -8.89
CA MET A 139 15.14 5.33 -8.86
C MET A 139 14.34 4.40 -9.76
N VAL A 140 15.06 3.59 -10.51
CA VAL A 140 14.47 2.57 -11.39
C VAL A 140 14.92 1.21 -10.89
N THR A 141 13.98 0.29 -10.72
CA THR A 141 14.24 -1.09 -10.28
C THR A 141 13.66 -2.07 -11.28
N GLY A 142 14.41 -3.12 -11.60
CA GLY A 142 14.00 -4.21 -12.49
C GLY A 142 13.96 -5.54 -11.74
N ASP A 143 12.88 -6.30 -11.93
CA ASP A 143 12.63 -7.53 -11.18
C ASP A 143 12.73 -8.82 -12.02
N HIS A 144 12.55 -9.96 -11.34
CA HIS A 144 12.64 -11.26 -11.98
C HIS A 144 11.50 -11.57 -12.98
N SER A 145 10.33 -10.96 -12.83
CA SER A 145 9.17 -11.20 -13.71
C SER A 145 9.12 -10.24 -14.91
N GLY A 146 10.12 -9.39 -15.08
CA GLY A 146 10.24 -8.49 -16.23
C GLY A 146 9.58 -7.13 -16.02
N TYR A 147 9.17 -6.80 -14.79
CA TYR A 147 8.66 -5.48 -14.47
C TYR A 147 9.78 -4.49 -14.14
N VAL A 148 9.55 -3.26 -14.57
CA VAL A 148 10.34 -2.10 -14.20
C VAL A 148 9.45 -1.14 -13.41
N LYS A 149 9.90 -0.76 -12.21
CA LYS A 149 9.21 0.20 -11.34
C LYS A 149 10.01 1.48 -11.22
N TYR A 150 9.30 2.60 -11.28
CA TYR A 150 9.82 3.94 -11.09
C TYR A 150 9.45 4.43 -9.70
N TRP A 151 10.45 4.97 -9.01
CA TRP A 151 10.34 5.47 -7.66
C TRP A 151 10.82 6.92 -7.63
N GLN A 152 10.09 7.76 -6.91
CA GLN A 152 10.54 9.11 -6.58
C GLN A 152 11.58 9.06 -5.45
N SER A 153 12.32 10.15 -5.26
CA SER A 153 13.30 10.32 -4.15
C SER A 153 12.70 10.08 -2.76
N ASN A 154 11.41 10.36 -2.61
CA ASN A 154 10.65 10.13 -1.39
C ASN A 154 10.19 8.67 -1.19
N MET A 155 10.67 7.77 -2.06
CA MET A 155 10.36 6.34 -2.14
C MET A 155 8.90 6.01 -2.50
N ASN A 156 8.13 6.94 -3.05
CA ASN A 156 6.82 6.61 -3.61
C ASN A 156 6.95 5.95 -4.99
N GLN A 157 6.20 4.88 -5.23
CA GLN A 157 6.09 4.28 -6.56
C GLN A 157 5.25 5.20 -7.44
N SER A 158 5.83 5.72 -8.52
CA SER A 158 5.10 6.55 -9.49
C SER A 158 4.47 5.71 -10.59
N LYS A 159 5.19 4.70 -11.08
CA LYS A 159 4.79 3.89 -12.22
C LYS A 159 5.41 2.50 -12.15
N GLN A 160 4.71 1.52 -12.73
CA GLN A 160 5.20 0.18 -12.98
C GLN A 160 4.83 -0.21 -14.42
N ILE A 161 5.76 -0.83 -15.13
CA ILE A 161 5.56 -1.31 -16.49
C ILE A 161 6.10 -2.72 -16.63
N GLN A 162 5.46 -3.54 -17.46
CA GLN A 162 6.04 -4.80 -17.90
C GLN A 162 6.94 -4.51 -19.10
N ALA A 163 8.24 -4.34 -18.85
CA ALA A 163 9.20 -3.97 -19.88
C ALA A 163 9.69 -5.18 -20.66
N HIS A 164 9.77 -6.35 -20.01
CA HIS A 164 10.27 -7.58 -20.60
C HIS A 164 9.34 -8.76 -20.28
N LYS A 165 9.34 -9.77 -21.16
CA LYS A 165 8.73 -11.09 -20.89
C LYS A 165 9.61 -11.96 -19.99
N GLU A 166 10.90 -11.65 -19.97
CA GLU A 166 11.97 -12.35 -19.28
C GLU A 166 12.52 -11.50 -18.12
N PRO A 167 13.34 -12.08 -17.23
CA PRO A 167 13.93 -11.34 -16.11
C PRO A 167 14.78 -10.15 -16.56
N VAL A 168 14.61 -9.00 -15.91
CA VAL A 168 15.43 -7.80 -16.18
C VAL A 168 16.84 -8.04 -15.66
N ARG A 169 17.86 -7.90 -16.53
CA ARG A 169 19.27 -8.13 -16.18
C ARG A 169 20.10 -6.85 -16.03
N GLY A 170 19.64 -5.74 -16.60
CA GLY A 170 20.32 -4.45 -16.55
C GLY A 170 19.34 -3.31 -16.82
N ILE A 171 19.64 -2.14 -16.26
CA ILE A 171 18.96 -0.85 -16.49
C ILE A 171 20.03 0.15 -16.91
#